data_AF-A0A1D8MSL9-F1
#
_entry.id   AF-A0A1D8MSL9-F1
#
_cell.length_a   1.000
_cell.length_b   1.000
_cell.length_c   1.000
_cell.angle_alpha   90.00
_cell.angle_beta   90.00
_cell.angle_gamma   90.00
#
_symmetry.space_group_name_H-M   'P 1'
#
loop_
_entity.id
_entity.type
_entity.pdbx_description
1 polymer ?
#
loop_
_entity_poly.entity_id
_entity_poly.type
_entity_poly.pdbx_seq_one_letter_code
_entity_poly.pdbx_strand_id
1 'polypeptide(L)'
;MEAVDFMVQNYQEIQALAGIILFSATAHYSYGIVQNLKEKQEYALARFFLKRKAGSSFLVVSISALVLSFGMALKNIGMITGNEMYIAVALMSHVLMLFGITYFTFNLYIITKPGLDHATGKEKEEASETEKTDKETEES
;
A
#
# COMPACT_ATOMS: atom_id res chain seq x y z
N MET A 1 14.30 2.59 -34.08
CA MET A 1 15.18 2.23 -32.96
C MET A 1 15.23 3.38 -31.94
N GLU A 2 15.54 4.61 -32.33
CA GLU A 2 15.65 5.77 -31.41
C GLU A 2 14.43 6.09 -30.51
N ALA A 3 13.19 5.98 -31.01
CA ALA A 3 12.01 6.31 -30.22
C ALA A 3 11.74 5.31 -29.07
N VAL A 4 12.14 4.05 -29.24
CA VAL A 4 11.94 2.99 -28.25
C VAL A 4 12.98 3.10 -27.15
N ASP A 5 14.25 3.32 -27.52
CA ASP A 5 15.33 3.57 -26.57
C ASP A 5 15.05 4.81 -25.70
N PHE A 6 14.55 5.89 -26.32
CA PHE A 6 14.11 7.08 -25.60
C PHE A 6 12.95 6.81 -24.63
N MET A 7 11.97 5.98 -25.00
CA MET A 7 10.87 5.61 -24.09
C MET A 7 11.35 4.71 -22.94
N VAL A 8 12.24 3.74 -23.21
CA VAL A 8 12.79 2.85 -22.18
C VAL A 8 13.63 3.63 -21.18
N GLN A 9 14.45 4.59 -21.65
CA GLN A 9 15.28 5.43 -20.78
C GLN A 9 14.44 6.36 -19.90
N ASN A 10 13.47 7.09 -20.47
CA ASN A 10 12.54 7.91 -19.67
C ASN A 10 11.75 7.08 -18.67
N TYR A 11 11.35 5.87 -19.07
CA TYR A 11 10.63 4.96 -18.18
C TYR A 11 11.48 4.55 -16.97
N GLN A 12 12.76 4.25 -17.16
CA GLN A 12 13.68 3.93 -16.07
C GLN A 12 13.88 5.10 -15.11
N GLU A 13 13.97 6.33 -15.61
CA GLU A 13 14.10 7.53 -14.79
C GLU A 13 12.83 7.79 -13.94
N ILE A 14 11.65 7.68 -14.55
CA ILE A 14 10.36 7.79 -13.85
C ILE A 14 10.22 6.69 -12.79
N GLN A 15 10.62 5.45 -13.13
CA GLN A 15 10.62 4.33 -12.20
C GLN A 15 11.58 4.56 -11.03
N ALA A 16 12.78 5.09 -11.28
CA ALA A 16 13.74 5.42 -10.24
C ALA A 16 13.19 6.51 -9.30
N LEU A 17 12.59 7.56 -9.85
CA LEU A 17 11.98 8.64 -9.07
C LEU A 17 10.81 8.11 -8.21
N ALA A 18 9.89 7.35 -8.80
CA ALA A 18 8.78 6.72 -8.08
C ALA A 18 9.31 5.78 -6.99
N GLY A 19 10.37 5.01 -7.30
CA GLY A 19 11.04 4.14 -6.35
C GLY A 19 11.61 4.88 -5.15
N ILE A 20 12.29 6.01 -5.37
CA ILE A 20 12.83 6.85 -4.30
C ILE A 20 11.71 7.39 -3.40
N ILE A 21 10.65 7.94 -4.00
CA ILE A 21 9.51 8.50 -3.24
C ILE A 21 8.84 7.43 -2.38
N LEU A 22 8.54 6.27 -2.97
CA LEU A 22 7.89 5.16 -2.27
C LEU A 22 8.79 4.54 -1.20
N PHE A 23 10.10 4.45 -1.46
CA PHE A 23 11.08 3.98 -0.49
C PHE A 23 11.16 4.93 0.71
N SER A 24 11.26 6.24 0.49
CA SER A 24 11.27 7.24 1.56
C SER A 24 9.99 7.20 2.40
N ALA A 25 8.82 7.08 1.76
CA ALA A 25 7.55 6.92 2.46
C ALA A 25 7.53 5.65 3.31
N THR A 26 7.96 4.51 2.74
CA THR A 26 8.04 3.23 3.45
C THR A 26 8.99 3.32 4.65
N ALA A 27 10.15 3.96 4.49
CA ALA A 27 11.11 4.15 5.58
C ALA A 27 10.52 5.02 6.70
N HIS A 28 9.82 6.11 6.36
CA HIS A 28 9.15 6.98 7.33
C HIS A 28 8.09 6.22 8.14
N TYR A 29 7.22 5.46 7.48
CA TYR A 29 6.20 4.65 8.16
C TYR A 29 6.82 3.53 9.01
N SER A 30 7.87 2.88 8.52
CA SER A 30 8.59 1.84 9.26
C SER A 30 9.20 2.39 10.55
N TYR A 31 9.81 3.56 10.49
CA TYR A 31 10.32 4.25 11.68
C TYR A 31 9.20 4.54 12.69
N GLY A 32 8.06 5.05 12.21
CA GLY A 32 6.88 5.29 13.05
C GLY A 32 6.35 4.02 13.73
N ILE A 33 6.30 2.89 13.01
CA ILE A 33 5.92 1.59 13.56
C ILE A 33 6.86 1.18 14.69
N VAL A 34 8.17 1.30 14.49
CA VAL A 34 9.17 0.94 15.51
C VAL A 34 9.01 1.79 16.78
N GLN A 35 8.75 3.09 16.64
CA GLN A 35 8.49 3.97 17.78
C GLN A 35 7.22 3.56 18.52
N ASN A 36 6.12 3.30 17.80
CA ASN A 36 4.85 2.86 18.38
C ASN A 36 5.00 1.53 19.15
N LEU A 37 5.77 0.58 18.60
CA LEU A 37 6.02 -0.73 19.21
C LEU A 37 6.86 -0.64 20.48
N LYS A 38 7.81 0.31 20.57
CA LYS A 38 8.63 0.52 21.77
C LYS A 38 7.80 1.02 22.96
N GLU A 39 6.80 1.86 22.72
CA GLU A 39 5.98 2.44 23.79
C GLU A 39 4.89 1.49 24.30
N LYS A 40 4.26 0.70 23.41
CA LYS A 40 3.12 -0.18 23.75
C LYS A 40 3.09 -1.48 22.92
N GLN A 41 4.14 -2.29 23.05
CA GLN A 41 4.37 -3.50 22.23
C GLN A 41 3.18 -4.47 22.20
N GLU A 42 2.61 -4.80 23.37
CA GLU A 42 1.55 -5.81 23.50
C GLU A 42 0.23 -5.36 22.84
N TYR A 43 -0.14 -4.08 22.97
CA TYR A 43 -1.38 -3.54 22.40
C TYR A 43 -1.28 -3.32 20.88
N ALA A 44 -0.12 -2.90 20.38
CA ALA A 44 0.08 -2.62 18.96
C ALA A 44 0.06 -3.91 18.11
N LEU A 45 0.67 -5.00 18.61
CA LEU A 45 0.63 -6.32 17.96
C LEU A 45 -0.78 -6.91 17.95
N ALA A 46 -1.51 -6.85 19.07
CA ALA A 46 -2.90 -7.35 19.11
C ALA A 46 -3.81 -6.60 18.13
N ARG A 47 -3.68 -5.27 18.00
CA ARG A 47 -4.45 -4.46 17.03
C ARG A 47 -4.16 -4.84 15.58
N PHE A 48 -2.92 -5.20 15.28
CA PHE A 48 -2.55 -5.64 13.94
C PHE A 48 -3.31 -6.89 13.52
N PHE A 49 -3.38 -7.90 14.39
CA PHE A 49 -4.06 -9.16 14.06
C PHE A 49 -5.60 -9.04 14.08
N LEU A 50 -6.16 -8.09 14.82
CA LEU A 50 -7.61 -7.98 15.02
C LEU A 50 -8.32 -7.04 14.02
N LYS A 51 -7.62 -6.10 13.37
CA LYS A 51 -8.28 -5.16 12.43
C LYS A 51 -8.38 -5.73 11.02
N ARG A 52 -9.61 -5.78 10.47
CA ARG A 52 -9.90 -6.17 9.07
C ARG A 52 -9.09 -5.40 8.01
N LYS A 53 -8.69 -4.15 8.31
CA LYS A 53 -7.82 -3.34 7.45
C LYS A 53 -6.42 -3.96 7.28
N ALA A 54 -5.87 -4.63 8.30
CA ALA A 54 -4.59 -5.33 8.20
C ALA A 54 -4.68 -6.48 7.19
N GLY A 55 -5.73 -7.30 7.27
CA GLY A 55 -5.96 -8.39 6.32
C GLY A 55 -6.11 -7.92 4.88
N SER A 56 -6.86 -6.83 4.65
CA SER A 56 -6.98 -6.24 3.30
C SER A 56 -5.63 -5.71 2.78
N SER A 57 -4.86 -5.02 3.63
CA SER A 57 -3.52 -4.53 3.23
C SER A 57 -2.53 -5.67 2.96
N PHE A 58 -2.61 -6.77 3.73
CA PHE A 58 -1.82 -7.97 3.52
C PHE A 58 -2.17 -8.65 2.19
N LEU A 59 -3.46 -8.69 1.84
CA LEU A 59 -3.91 -9.21 0.56
C LEU A 59 -3.34 -8.38 -0.60
N VAL A 60 -3.36 -7.05 -0.51
CA VAL A 60 -2.82 -6.15 -1.54
C VAL A 60 -1.33 -6.41 -1.77
N VAL A 61 -0.51 -6.45 -0.72
CA VAL A 61 0.93 -6.72 -0.88
C VAL A 61 1.20 -8.13 -1.40
N SER A 62 0.39 -9.11 -1.01
CA SER A 62 0.50 -10.50 -1.51
C SER A 62 0.19 -10.59 -3.00
N ILE A 63 -0.89 -9.94 -3.46
CA ILE A 63 -1.24 -9.87 -4.88
C ILE A 63 -0.14 -9.15 -5.66
N SER A 64 0.37 -8.02 -5.16
CA SER A 64 1.47 -7.30 -5.80
C SER A 64 2.74 -8.16 -5.91
N ALA A 65 3.05 -8.98 -4.90
CA ALA A 65 4.19 -9.90 -4.93
C ALA A 65 4.01 -11.02 -5.98
N LEU A 66 2.80 -11.54 -6.15
CA LEU A 66 2.49 -12.51 -7.21
C LEU A 66 2.63 -11.88 -8.60
N VAL A 67 2.13 -10.66 -8.78
CA VAL A 67 2.27 -9.90 -10.04
C VAL A 67 3.74 -9.63 -10.35
N LEU A 68 4.56 -9.29 -9.34
CA LEU A 68 6.00 -9.13 -9.52
C LEU A 68 6.65 -10.46 -9.95
N SER A 69 6.30 -11.57 -9.30
CA SER A 69 6.84 -12.89 -9.62
C SER A 69 6.54 -13.29 -11.07
N PHE A 70 5.31 -13.03 -11.52
CA PHE A 70 4.92 -13.22 -12.92
C PHE A 70 5.67 -12.26 -13.86
N GLY A 71 5.82 -10.99 -13.49
CA GLY A 71 6.62 -10.02 -14.24
C GLY A 71 8.07 -10.46 -14.39
N MET A 72 8.70 -11.03 -13.36
CA MET A 72 10.07 -11.56 -13.43
C MET A 72 10.18 -12.75 -14.40
N ALA A 73 9.17 -13.64 -14.43
CA ALA A 73 9.10 -14.71 -15.42
C ALA A 73 8.98 -14.14 -16.85
N LEU A 74 8.11 -13.14 -17.05
CA LEU A 74 7.97 -12.45 -18.34
C LEU A 74 9.25 -11.75 -18.77
N LYS A 75 9.98 -11.13 -17.84
CA LYS A 75 11.30 -10.52 -18.14
C LYS A 75 12.27 -11.56 -18.68
N ASN A 76 12.36 -12.73 -18.04
CA ASN A 76 13.23 -13.81 -18.49
C ASN A 76 12.86 -14.29 -19.89
N ILE A 77 11.56 -14.47 -20.16
CA ILE A 77 11.07 -14.83 -21.50
C ILE A 77 11.39 -13.72 -22.52
N GLY A 78 11.19 -12.46 -22.16
CA GLY A 78 11.50 -11.30 -23.00
C GLY A 78 12.98 -11.22 -23.36
N MET A 79 13.88 -11.46 -22.41
CA MET A 79 15.32 -11.51 -22.66
C MET A 79 15.72 -12.67 -23.58
N ILE A 80 15.11 -13.85 -23.43
CA ILE A 80 15.39 -15.02 -24.29
C ILE A 80 14.87 -14.79 -25.71
N THR A 81 13.70 -14.19 -25.85
CA THR A 81 13.02 -14.02 -27.15
C THR A 81 13.39 -12.72 -27.85
N GLY A 82 14.11 -11.82 -27.19
CA GLY A 82 14.36 -10.45 -27.67
C GLY A 82 13.10 -9.59 -27.74
N ASN A 83 12.03 -9.96 -27.04
CA ASN A 83 10.75 -9.24 -27.05
C ASN A 83 10.74 -8.14 -25.98
N GLU A 84 11.00 -6.91 -26.42
CA GLU A 84 11.04 -5.72 -25.56
C GLU A 84 9.69 -5.40 -24.90
N MET A 85 8.57 -5.81 -25.48
CA MET A 85 7.24 -5.61 -24.89
C MET A 85 7.09 -6.39 -23.58
N TYR A 86 7.61 -7.63 -23.50
CA TYR A 86 7.60 -8.41 -22.26
C TYR A 86 8.50 -7.80 -21.20
N ILE A 87 9.63 -7.22 -21.60
CA ILE A 87 10.53 -6.51 -20.69
C ILE A 87 9.82 -5.26 -20.13
N ALA A 88 9.14 -4.47 -20.99
CA ALA A 88 8.40 -3.29 -20.57
C ALA A 88 7.25 -3.63 -19.59
N VAL A 89 6.47 -4.66 -19.87
CA VAL A 89 5.39 -5.12 -18.96
C VAL A 89 5.97 -5.61 -17.63
N ALA A 90 7.10 -6.31 -17.65
CA ALA A 90 7.78 -6.75 -16.44
C ALA A 90 8.31 -5.60 -15.58
N LEU A 91 8.70 -4.47 -16.19
CA LEU A 91 9.14 -3.31 -15.42
C LEU A 91 7.97 -2.66 -14.66
N MET A 92 6.76 -2.64 -15.23
CA MET A 92 5.55 -2.11 -14.57
C MET A 92 5.20 -2.86 -13.27
N SER A 93 5.47 -4.17 -13.20
CA SER A 93 5.17 -4.96 -11.99
C SER A 93 6.02 -4.55 -10.78
N HIS A 94 7.19 -3.94 -11.00
CA HIS A 94 8.04 -3.43 -9.92
C HIS A 94 7.38 -2.24 -9.22
N VAL A 95 6.78 -1.32 -9.98
CA VAL A 95 6.06 -0.15 -9.44
C VAL A 95 4.85 -0.61 -8.60
N LEU A 96 4.11 -1.60 -9.11
CA LEU A 96 2.99 -2.24 -8.40
C LEU A 96 3.42 -2.89 -7.07
N MET A 97 4.59 -3.52 -7.04
CA MET A 97 5.15 -4.07 -5.79
C MET A 97 5.50 -2.97 -4.80
N LEU A 98 6.21 -1.93 -5.24
CA LEU A 98 6.59 -0.82 -4.37
C LEU A 98 5.36 -0.12 -3.77
N PHE A 99 4.30 0.04 -4.57
CA PHE A 99 3.02 0.56 -4.08
C PHE A 99 2.40 -0.36 -3.03
N GLY A 100 2.37 -1.67 -3.28
CA GLY A 100 1.84 -2.67 -2.34
C GLY A 100 2.57 -2.66 -0.99
N ILE A 101 3.91 -2.62 -1.01
CA ILE A 101 4.74 -2.52 0.21
C ILE A 101 4.42 -1.22 0.95
N THR A 102 4.44 -0.08 0.25
CA THR A 102 4.23 1.24 0.87
C THR A 102 2.84 1.33 1.50
N TYR A 103 1.81 0.84 0.79
CA TYR A 103 0.43 0.82 1.28
C TYR A 103 0.27 -0.08 2.51
N PHE A 104 0.90 -1.25 2.51
CA PHE A 104 0.91 -2.15 3.66
C PHE A 104 1.58 -1.49 4.88
N THR A 105 2.76 -0.92 4.71
CA THR A 105 3.49 -0.23 5.79
C THR A 105 2.73 1.00 6.30
N PHE A 106 2.06 1.75 5.43
CA PHE A 106 1.19 2.85 5.83
C PHE A 106 0.03 2.40 6.71
N ASN A 107 -0.69 1.35 6.31
CA ASN A 107 -1.79 0.80 7.11
C ASN A 107 -1.29 0.26 8.46
N LEU A 108 -0.15 -0.41 8.46
CA LEU A 108 0.52 -0.84 9.69
C LEU A 108 0.81 0.35 10.61
N TYR A 109 1.37 1.43 10.08
CA TYR A 109 1.65 2.63 10.84
C TYR A 109 0.38 3.23 11.47
N ILE A 110 -0.70 3.35 10.70
CA ILE A 110 -1.99 3.85 11.21
C ILE A 110 -2.56 2.96 12.31
N ILE A 111 -2.54 1.63 12.12
CA ILE A 111 -3.12 0.67 13.06
C ILE A 111 -2.32 0.64 14.37
N THR A 112 -1.00 0.80 14.29
CA THR A 112 -0.10 0.79 15.44
C THR A 112 -0.03 2.13 16.18
N LYS A 113 -0.53 3.24 15.59
CA LYS A 113 -0.47 4.57 16.21
C LYS A 113 -1.32 4.63 17.49
N PRO A 114 -0.75 5.04 18.64
CA PRO A 114 -1.50 5.19 19.87
C PRO A 114 -2.51 6.36 19.76
N GLY A 115 -3.75 6.14 20.22
CA GLY A 115 -4.77 7.19 20.35
C GLY A 115 -5.79 7.34 19.20
N LEU A 116 -5.68 6.60 18.10
CA LEU A 116 -6.60 6.76 16.94
C LEU A 116 -8.04 6.26 17.19
N ASP A 117 -8.27 5.41 18.19
CA ASP A 117 -9.63 4.90 18.49
C ASP A 117 -10.51 5.94 19.21
N HIS A 118 -9.94 6.99 19.82
CA HIS A 118 -10.74 8.11 20.36
C HIS A 118 -11.27 9.05 19.27
N ALA A 119 -10.59 9.12 18.11
CA ALA A 119 -11.05 9.91 16.97
C ALA A 119 -12.06 9.14 16.10
N THR A 120 -11.83 7.83 15.90
CA THR A 120 -12.71 7.00 15.04
C THR A 120 -13.90 6.38 15.77
N GLY A 121 -13.93 6.42 17.11
CA GLY A 121 -15.13 6.14 17.91
C GLY A 121 -16.16 7.26 17.81
N LYS A 122 -15.71 8.53 17.82
CA LYS A 122 -16.59 9.70 17.65
C LYS A 122 -17.21 9.80 16.25
N GLU A 123 -16.46 9.49 15.19
CA GLU A 123 -17.03 9.49 13.83
C GLU A 123 -18.11 8.41 13.61
N LYS A 124 -18.11 7.32 14.39
CA LYS A 124 -19.15 6.28 14.34
C LYS A 124 -20.35 6.58 15.25
N GLU A 125 -20.15 7.27 16.37
CA GLU A 125 -21.25 7.73 17.22
C GLU A 125 -21.98 8.93 16.60
N GLU A 126 -21.26 9.93 16.08
CA GLU A 126 -21.86 11.12 15.46
C GLU A 126 -22.65 10.79 14.18
N ALA A 127 -22.18 9.82 13.37
CA ALA A 127 -22.93 9.34 12.19
C ALA A 127 -24.15 8.47 12.55
N SER A 128 -24.12 7.78 13.71
CA SER A 128 -25.26 6.97 14.18
C SER A 128 -26.32 7.79 14.90
N GLU A 129 -25.95 8.93 15.49
CA GLU A 129 -26.90 9.84 16.15
C GLU A 129 -27.63 10.72 15.13
N THR A 130 -26.96 11.21 14.08
CA THR A 130 -27.64 11.98 13.00
C THR A 130 -28.63 11.14 12.20
N GLU A 131 -28.35 9.86 11.94
CA GLU A 131 -29.25 8.99 11.17
C GLU A 131 -30.51 8.57 11.96
N LYS A 132 -30.51 8.72 13.29
CA LYS A 132 -31.69 8.46 14.13
C LYS A 132 -32.59 9.69 14.30
N THR A 133 -32.03 10.90 14.35
CA THR A 133 -32.83 12.12 14.52
C THR A 133 -33.63 12.48 13.27
N ASP A 134 -33.09 12.19 12.07
CA ASP A 134 -33.80 12.48 10.81
C ASP A 134 -34.96 11.52 10.52
N LYS A 135 -34.96 10.30 11.08
CA LYS A 135 -36.07 9.34 10.89
C LYS A 135 -37.24 9.53 11.85
N GLU A 136 -37.03 10.13 13.03
CA GLU A 136 -38.14 10.43 13.95
C GLU A 136 -38.90 11.71 13.56
N THR A 137 -38.38 12.53 12.65
CA THR A 137 -39.01 13.79 12.24
C THR A 137 -39.91 13.67 10.98
N GLU A 138 -39.85 12.55 10.24
CA GLU A 138 -40.72 12.28 9.08
C GLU A 138 -41.98 11.45 9.41
N GLU A 139 -42.15 10.95 10.64
CA GLU A 139 -43.33 10.17 11.08
C GLU A 139 -44.23 10.89 12.11
N SER A 140 -44.09 12.21 12.32
CA SER A 140 -45.00 13.02 13.16
C SER A 140 -45.79 14.07 12.39
#